data_AF-A0A6V7J1G0-F1
#
_entry.id   AF-A0A6V7J1G0-F1
#
_cell.length_a   1.000
_cell.length_b   1.000
_cell.length_c   1.000
_cell.angle_alpha   90.00
_cell.angle_beta   90.00
_cell.angle_gamma   90.00
#
_symmetry.space_group_name_H-M   'P 1'
#
loop_
_entity.id
_entity.type
_entity.pdbx_description
1 polymer ?
#
loop_
_entity_poly.entity_id
_entity_poly.type
_entity_poly.pdbx_seq_one_letter_code
_entity_poly.pdbx_strand_id
1 'polypeptide(L)' 'LICGTSTCHMAVSENPIFVDGIWGPYFSAMVPSLWLNEGGQSATGKLLDHVIESHPAANSIRKKIYGK' A
#
# COMPACT_ATOMS: atom_id res chain seq x y z
N LEU A 1 -5.93 3.50 -5.30
CA LEU A 1 -5.02 3.01 -4.24
C LEU A 1 -5.80 2.06 -3.36
N ILE A 2 -5.21 0.92 -3.00
CA ILE A 2 -5.75 -0.02 -2.02
C ILE A 2 -4.79 -0.01 -0.84
N CYS A 3 -5.18 0.63 0.26
CA CYS A 3 -4.31 0.91 1.41
C CYS A 3 -4.58 -0.06 2.58
N GLY A 4 -3.54 -0.37 3.37
CA GLY A 4 -3.60 -1.23 4.54
C GLY A 4 -2.20 -1.47 5.12
N THR A 5 -1.91 -2.70 5.54
CA THR A 5 -0.55 -3.14 5.97
C THR A 5 0.52 -2.74 4.94
N SER A 6 0.19 -2.91 3.66
CA SER A 6 0.92 -2.46 2.47
C SER A 6 0.02 -1.56 1.62
N THR A 7 0.49 -1.07 0.47
CA THR A 7 -0.36 -0.30 -0.46
C THR A 7 -0.14 -0.70 -1.91
N CYS A 8 -1.24 -1.04 -2.57
CA CYS A 8 -1.29 -1.34 -4.00
C CYS A 8 -1.74 -0.08 -4.78
N HIS A 9 -1.02 0.21 -5.86
CA HIS A 9 -1.22 1.35 -6.75
C HIS A 9 -1.65 0.84 -8.11
N MET A 10 -2.93 1.01 -8.43
CA MET A 10 -3.52 0.48 -9.67
C MET A 10 -3.96 1.63 -10.58
N ALA A 11 -3.53 1.57 -11.83
CA ALA A 11 -3.94 2.51 -12.88
C ALA A 11 -4.30 1.73 -14.15
N VAL A 12 -5.30 2.22 -14.89
CA VAL A 12 -5.74 1.61 -16.14
C VAL A 12 -5.55 2.54 -17.33
N SER A 13 -5.27 1.99 -18.49
CA SER A 13 -5.11 2.71 -19.76
C SER A 13 -5.73 1.95 -20.93
N GLU A 14 -6.10 2.66 -22.00
CA GLU A 14 -6.63 2.05 -23.23
C GLU A 14 -5.57 1.25 -24.00
N ASN A 15 -4.31 1.65 -23.89
CA ASN A 15 -3.15 1.02 -24.54
C ASN A 15 -2.22 0.37 -23.51
N PRO A 16 -1.43 -0.66 -23.89
CA PRO A 16 -0.42 -1.23 -23.01
C PRO A 16 0.72 -0.22 -22.77
N ILE A 17 1.02 0.05 -21.52
CA ILE A 17 2.13 0.92 -21.10
C ILE A 17 3.06 0.10 -20.20
N PHE A 18 4.34 -0.03 -20.59
CA PHE A 18 5.37 -0.69 -19.79
C PHE A 18 6.17 0.35 -19.02
N VAL A 19 6.32 0.14 -17.71
CA VAL A 19 7.05 1.06 -16.82
C VAL A 19 8.00 0.24 -15.95
N ASP A 20 9.25 0.69 -15.84
CA ASP A 20 10.24 0.02 -15.01
C ASP A 20 9.83 0.03 -13.53
N GLY A 21 9.99 -1.11 -12.86
CA GLY A 21 9.57 -1.31 -11.47
C GLY A 21 8.06 -1.42 -11.23
N ILE A 22 7.23 -1.46 -12.27
CA ILE A 22 5.77 -1.64 -12.19
C ILE A 22 5.38 -2.96 -12.85
N TRP A 23 4.43 -3.68 -12.26
CA TRP A 23 3.89 -4.90 -12.83
C TRP A 23 2.84 -4.60 -13.90
N GLY A 24 2.77 -5.45 -14.92
CA GLY A 24 1.88 -5.29 -16.07
C GLY A 24 2.61 -4.84 -17.34
N PRO A 25 1.87 -4.35 -18.36
CA PRO A 25 0.43 -4.11 -18.37
C PRO A 25 -0.39 -5.41 -18.56
N TYR A 26 -1.41 -5.62 -17.72
CA TYR A 26 -2.30 -6.77 -17.76
C TYR A 26 -3.63 -6.43 -18.45
N PHE A 27 -3.92 -7.05 -19.60
CA PHE A 27 -5.15 -6.77 -20.35
C PHE A 27 -6.40 -7.34 -19.66
N SER A 28 -7.43 -6.50 -19.52
CA SER A 28 -8.74 -6.84 -18.95
C SER A 28 -8.71 -7.51 -17.56
N ALA A 29 -7.63 -7.30 -16.79
CA ALA A 29 -7.44 -7.95 -15.48
C ALA A 29 -8.31 -7.34 -14.36
N MET A 30 -8.78 -6.09 -14.53
CA MET A 30 -9.62 -5.39 -13.55
C MET A 30 -10.83 -4.72 -14.20
N VAL A 31 -10.63 -3.98 -15.28
CA VAL A 31 -11.69 -3.33 -16.05
C VAL A 31 -11.69 -3.92 -17.47
N PRO A 32 -12.84 -4.37 -18.01
CA PRO A 32 -12.91 -4.92 -19.36
C PRO A 32 -12.34 -3.98 -20.42
N SER A 33 -11.61 -4.53 -21.38
CA SER A 33 -11.00 -3.81 -22.51
C SER A 33 -9.93 -2.76 -22.14
N LEU A 34 -9.52 -2.67 -20.88
CA LEU A 34 -8.43 -1.78 -20.44
C LEU A 34 -7.23 -2.59 -19.94
N TRP A 35 -6.06 -1.95 -20.01
CA TRP A 35 -4.81 -2.49 -19.50
C TRP A 35 -4.54 -1.99 -18.08
N LEU A 36 -4.30 -2.89 -17.15
CA LEU A 36 -3.95 -2.59 -15.76
C LEU A 36 -2.43 -2.55 -15.59
N ASN A 37 -1.93 -1.49 -14.97
CA ASN A 37 -0.61 -1.43 -14.36
C ASN A 37 -0.74 -1.42 -12.84
N GLU A 38 0.11 -2.21 -12.18
CA GLU A 38 0.10 -2.38 -10.72
C GLU A 38 1.49 -2.10 -10.13
N GLY A 39 1.55 -1.10 -9.26
CA GLY A 39 2.70 -0.82 -8.40
C GLY A 39 2.40 -1.21 -6.95
N GLY A 40 3.45 -1.41 -6.15
CA GLY A 40 3.31 -1.81 -4.75
C GLY A 40 4.31 -1.11 -3.83
N GLN A 41 3.84 -0.73 -2.66
CA GLN A 41 4.69 -0.42 -1.50
C GLN A 41 4.46 -1.50 -0.44
N SER A 42 5.50 -2.30 -0.16
CA SER A 42 5.36 -3.50 0.69
C SER A 42 5.05 -3.21 2.16
N ALA A 43 5.41 -2.02 2.67
CA ALA A 43 5.13 -1.61 4.03
C ALA A 43 4.68 -0.15 4.05
N THR A 44 3.40 0.09 4.38
CA THR A 44 2.84 1.43 4.57
C THR A 44 2.20 1.53 5.94
N GLY A 45 1.02 0.93 6.14
CA GLY A 45 0.42 0.80 7.47
C GLY A 45 1.33 0.05 8.43
N LYS A 46 1.99 -1.02 7.97
CA LYS A 46 2.92 -1.77 8.82
C LYS A 46 4.15 -0.97 9.22
N LEU A 47 4.61 -0.06 8.36
CA LEU A 47 5.71 0.82 8.69
C LEU A 47 5.29 1.83 9.77
N LEU A 48 4.07 2.37 9.68
CA LEU A 48 3.51 3.23 10.73
C LEU A 48 3.39 2.48 12.06
N ASP A 49 2.81 1.28 12.05
CA ASP A 49 2.73 0.43 13.24
C ASP A 49 4.12 0.22 13.84
N HIS A 50 5.09 -0.16 13.01
CA HIS A 50 6.45 -0.40 13.46
C HIS A 50 7.09 0.84 14.08
N VAL A 51 6.97 2.01 13.46
CA VAL A 51 7.52 3.27 14.00
C VAL A 51 6.87 3.62 15.34
N ILE A 52 5.55 3.47 15.46
CA ILE A 52 4.82 3.77 16.70
C ILE A 52 5.19 2.77 17.80
N GLU A 53 5.21 1.47 17.50
CA GLU A 53 5.45 0.40 18.47
C GLU A 53 6.91 0.31 18.92
N SER A 54 7.87 0.59 18.04
CA SER A 54 9.30 0.56 18.35
C SER A 54 9.78 1.80 19.11
N HIS A 55 8.98 2.87 19.14
CA HIS A 55 9.36 4.09 19.83
C HIS A 55 9.43 3.86 21.37
N PRO A 56 10.51 4.27 22.06
CA PRO A 56 10.68 4.01 23.50
C PRO A 56 9.53 4.49 24.39
N ALA A 57 8.87 5.59 23.99
CA ALA A 57 7.74 6.14 24.72
C ALA A 57 6.41 5.39 24.50
N ALA A 58 6.32 4.45 23.56
CA ALA A 58 5.08 3.82 23.13
C ALA A 58 4.28 3.22 24.30
N ASN A 59 4.94 2.46 25.17
CA ASN A 59 4.32 1.83 26.34
C ASN A 59 3.80 2.88 27.34
N SER A 60 4.59 3.92 27.60
CA SER A 60 4.20 4.98 28.54
C SER A 60 2.98 5.75 28.06
N ILE A 61 2.91 6.03 26.76
CA ILE A 61 1.79 6.74 26.13
C ILE A 61 0.55 5.83 26.09
N ARG A 62 0.71 4.56 25.71
CA ARG A 62 -0.39 3.58 25.70
C ARG A 62 -1.03 3.44 27.07
N LYS A 63 -0.22 3.38 28.14
CA LYS A 63 -0.74 3.36 29.52
C LYS A 63 -1.50 4.63 29.88
N LYS A 64 -1.05 5.81 29.44
CA LYS A 64 -1.76 7.09 29.65
C LYS A 64 -3.10 7.17 28.92
N ILE A 65 -3.18 6.62 27.70
CA ILE A 65 -4.37 6.68 26.85
C ILE A 65 -5.42 5.63 27.28
N TYR A 66 -4.98 4.38 27.50
CA TYR A 66 -5.89 3.25 27.70
C TYR A 66 -5.95 2.76 29.15
N GLY A 67 -5.01 3.16 30.01
CA GLY A 67 -4.92 2.69 31.40
C GLY A 67 -5.76 3.49 32.39
N LYS A 68 -7.06 3.64 32.12
CA LYS A 68 -8.05 3.84 33.19
C LYS A 68 -8.37 2.50 33.84
#